data_AF-A0A817TI06-F1
#
_entry.id   AF-A0A817TI06-F1
#
_cell.length_a   1.000
_cell.length_b   1.000
_cell.length_c   1.000
_cell.angle_alpha   90.00
_cell.angle_beta   90.00
_cell.angle_gamma   90.00
#
_symmetry.space_group_name_H-M   'P 1'
#
loop_
_entity.id
_entity.type
_entity.pdbx_description
1 polymer ?
#
loop_
_entity_poly.entity_id
_entity_poly.type
_entity_poly.pdbx_seq_one_letter_code
_entity_poly.pdbx_strand_id
1 'polypeptide(L)'
;MIVYFIPGLTLYRFTSARLHAATMGTAVVVEPKERTVKRFDIAQVQHFIDFITSSLVSTDLPFGKKTLKLSDGTELYVPNSIRNQIPSRIIQQYFCFCNETAMNFPPLETTSLYKMLDICKASTRRSFAGIDYYNADAGEAFDNIIKMVESLGPMSSEHRRLIENLKQSKRYLKSDFKVHVCSSSTVADHCSTYALSDAKDKCFHSMCDHDHKDQCEDCILLKNTFLEIETVLNDTISDKGETERTISKFKLMKESIALWKSHQLRTVHQD
;
A
#
# COMPACT_ATOMS: atom_id res chain seq x y z
N MET A 1 -33.31 27.71 51.01
CA MET A 1 -33.63 29.08 50.54
C MET A 1 -32.90 29.46 49.25
N ILE A 2 -31.58 29.28 49.08
CA ILE A 2 -30.85 29.72 47.88
C ILE A 2 -31.27 29.01 46.57
N VAL A 3 -31.62 27.71 46.63
CA VAL A 3 -32.04 26.93 45.44
C VAL A 3 -33.33 27.47 44.79
N TYR A 4 -34.16 28.18 45.56
CA TYR A 4 -35.38 28.82 45.06
C TYR A 4 -35.09 30.03 44.18
N PHE A 5 -33.98 30.73 44.44
CA PHE A 5 -33.57 31.94 43.70
C PHE A 5 -32.70 31.63 42.48
N ILE A 6 -32.04 30.47 42.44
CA ILE A 6 -31.20 30.04 41.30
C ILE A 6 -31.54 28.58 40.95
N PRO A 7 -32.52 28.38 40.05
CA PRO A 7 -32.88 27.05 39.57
C PRO A 7 -31.67 26.33 38.95
N GLY A 8 -31.40 25.09 39.39
CA GLY A 8 -30.27 24.28 38.90
C GLY A 8 -28.96 24.45 39.68
N LEU A 9 -28.93 25.25 40.75
CA LEU A 9 -27.79 25.29 41.67
C LEU A 9 -27.81 24.08 42.61
N THR A 10 -26.87 23.14 42.42
CA THR A 10 -26.70 21.99 43.31
C THR A 10 -25.87 22.37 44.53
N LEU A 11 -26.06 21.65 45.64
CA LEU A 11 -25.25 21.82 46.86
C LEU A 11 -23.76 21.67 46.56
N TYR A 12 -23.40 20.70 45.71
CA TYR A 12 -22.03 20.48 45.23
C TYR A 12 -21.43 21.72 44.57
N ARG A 13 -22.15 22.33 43.60
CA ARG A 13 -21.69 23.55 42.91
C ARG A 13 -21.48 24.71 43.88
N PHE A 14 -22.39 24.86 44.85
CA PHE A 14 -22.28 25.88 45.89
C PHE A 14 -21.05 25.66 46.80
N THR A 15 -20.86 24.43 47.29
CA THR A 15 -19.70 24.10 48.15
C THR A 15 -18.38 24.22 47.39
N SER A 16 -18.32 23.78 46.14
CA SER A 16 -17.12 23.90 45.29
C SER A 16 -16.78 25.36 44.99
N ALA A 17 -17.79 26.19 44.72
CA ALA A 17 -17.57 27.62 44.50
C ALA A 17 -17.08 28.34 45.76
N ARG A 18 -17.61 28.00 46.95
CA ARG A 18 -17.14 28.55 48.22
C ARG A 18 -15.71 28.12 48.55
N LEU A 19 -15.38 26.85 48.31
CA LEU A 19 -14.02 26.34 48.49
C LEU A 19 -13.05 27.08 47.56
N HIS A 20 -13.41 27.25 46.29
CA HIS A 20 -12.61 27.98 45.31
C HIS A 20 -12.42 29.45 45.70
N ALA A 21 -13.48 30.14 46.14
CA ALA A 21 -13.38 31.52 46.60
C ALA A 21 -12.45 31.67 47.82
N ALA A 22 -12.43 30.68 48.72
CA ALA A 22 -11.55 30.67 49.88
C ALA A 22 -10.07 30.39 49.52
N THR A 23 -9.80 29.58 48.50
CA THR A 23 -8.43 29.18 48.13
C THR A 23 -7.79 30.08 47.07
N MET A 24 -8.55 30.48 46.05
CA MET A 24 -8.05 31.22 44.88
C MET A 24 -8.53 32.68 44.84
N GLY A 25 -9.48 33.07 45.71
CA GLY A 25 -10.08 34.39 45.74
C GLY A 25 -11.43 34.48 45.03
N THR A 26 -12.23 35.46 45.44
CA THR A 26 -13.58 35.69 44.90
C THR A 26 -13.52 36.13 43.44
N ALA A 27 -14.42 35.58 42.61
CA ALA A 27 -14.57 35.92 41.19
C ALA A 27 -13.36 35.62 40.26
N VAL A 28 -12.40 34.80 40.70
CA VAL A 28 -11.34 34.30 39.82
C VAL A 28 -11.90 33.28 38.83
N VAL A 29 -11.63 33.49 37.54
CA VAL A 29 -12.11 32.64 36.44
C VAL A 29 -11.45 31.27 36.55
N VAL A 30 -12.27 30.22 36.59
CA VAL A 30 -11.79 28.83 36.46
C VAL A 30 -11.60 28.56 34.98
N GLU A 31 -10.35 28.53 34.52
CA GLU A 31 -10.01 28.03 33.19
C GLU A 31 -10.61 26.62 33.02
N PRO A 32 -11.41 26.37 31.95
CA PRO A 32 -11.95 25.05 31.69
C PRO A 32 -10.78 24.08 31.54
N LYS A 33 -10.69 23.06 32.40
CA LYS A 33 -9.74 21.97 32.16
C LYS A 33 -10.15 21.28 30.87
N GLU A 34 -9.36 21.46 29.81
CA GLU A 34 -9.51 20.69 28.58
C GLU A 34 -9.40 19.21 28.94
N ARG A 35 -10.54 18.52 28.93
CA ARG A 35 -10.55 17.07 29.05
C ARG A 35 -10.19 16.49 27.70
N THR A 36 -8.91 16.23 27.49
CA THR A 36 -8.45 15.43 26.35
C THR A 36 -8.86 13.98 26.58
N VAL A 37 -10.03 13.59 26.08
CA VAL A 37 -10.45 12.19 26.09
C VAL A 37 -9.60 11.45 25.06
N LYS A 38 -8.66 10.60 25.51
CA LYS A 38 -7.97 9.66 24.63
C LYS A 38 -8.98 8.60 24.18
N ARG A 39 -9.45 8.72 22.94
CA ARG A 39 -10.41 7.79 22.30
C ARG A 39 -9.74 6.72 21.42
N PHE A 40 -8.47 6.42 21.67
CA PHE A 40 -7.72 5.46 20.88
C PHE A 40 -6.85 4.59 21.78
N ASP A 41 -6.77 3.31 21.44
CA ASP A 41 -5.83 2.39 22.07
C ASP A 41 -4.42 2.59 21.48
N ILE A 42 -3.41 2.59 22.36
CA ILE A 42 -2.01 2.79 21.98
C ILE A 42 -1.53 1.63 21.11
N ALA A 43 -2.02 0.40 21.38
CA ALA A 43 -1.66 -0.75 20.56
C ALA A 43 -2.12 -0.57 19.10
N GLN A 44 -3.31 0.01 18.88
CA GLN A 44 -3.84 0.23 17.53
C GLN A 44 -3.04 1.25 16.75
N VAL A 45 -2.58 2.30 17.45
CA VAL A 45 -1.68 3.31 16.89
C VAL A 45 -0.34 2.68 16.53
N GLN A 46 0.24 1.90 17.44
CA GLN A 46 1.54 1.27 17.21
C GLN A 46 1.48 0.29 16.02
N HIS A 47 0.47 -0.57 15.96
CA HIS A 47 0.30 -1.53 14.87
C HIS A 47 0.22 -0.86 13.49
N PHE A 48 -0.52 0.26 13.39
CA PHE A 48 -0.56 1.01 12.14
C PHE A 48 0.77 1.71 11.83
N ILE A 49 1.48 2.24 12.84
CA ILE A 49 2.82 2.83 12.65
C ILE A 49 3.77 1.77 12.11
N ASP A 50 3.82 0.59 12.72
CA ASP A 50 4.68 -0.51 12.32
C ASP A 50 4.38 -0.92 10.86
N PHE A 51 3.11 -1.02 10.51
CA PHE A 51 2.67 -1.29 9.14
C PHE A 51 3.16 -0.23 8.15
N ILE A 52 2.98 1.07 8.43
CA ILE A 52 3.39 2.13 7.49
C ILE A 52 4.90 2.32 7.44
N THR A 53 5.65 1.91 8.46
CA THR A 53 7.13 1.94 8.47
C THR A 53 7.75 0.68 7.90
N SER A 54 6.98 -0.39 7.69
CA SER A 54 7.47 -1.61 7.04
C SER A 54 8.01 -1.34 5.63
N SER A 55 8.98 -2.14 5.21
CA SER A 55 9.58 -2.12 3.87
C SER A 55 8.57 -2.41 2.74
N LEU A 56 7.45 -3.04 3.09
CA LEU A 56 6.31 -3.25 2.19
C LEU A 56 5.68 -1.91 1.75
N VAL A 57 5.55 -0.96 2.69
CA VAL A 57 4.81 0.30 2.49
C VAL A 57 5.75 1.48 2.27
N SER A 58 6.89 1.51 2.96
CA SER A 58 7.86 2.61 2.94
C SER A 58 9.24 2.15 2.48
N THR A 59 9.96 3.04 1.83
CA THR A 59 11.34 2.83 1.39
C THR A 59 12.16 4.05 1.80
N ASP A 60 13.29 3.81 2.47
CA ASP A 60 14.19 4.88 2.88
C ASP A 60 14.99 5.41 1.69
N LEU A 61 15.09 6.74 1.60
CA LEU A 61 15.90 7.38 0.57
C LEU A 61 17.38 7.36 0.98
N PRO A 62 18.30 7.07 0.03
CA PRO A 62 19.73 7.23 0.27
C PRO A 62 20.15 8.70 0.37
N PHE A 63 19.28 9.64 -0.03
CA PHE A 63 19.57 11.08 -0.03
C PHE A 63 18.41 11.91 0.55
N GLY A 64 18.76 12.90 1.36
CA GLY A 64 17.83 13.77 2.06
C GLY A 64 17.59 13.34 3.51
N LYS A 65 17.72 14.30 4.42
CA LYS A 65 17.58 14.10 5.87
C LYS A 65 16.44 14.95 6.42
N LYS A 66 15.72 14.41 7.40
CA LYS A 66 14.74 15.12 8.21
C LYS A 66 15.29 15.28 9.62
N THR A 67 15.22 16.50 10.14
CA THR A 67 15.59 16.78 11.53
C THR A 67 14.33 16.71 12.38
N LEU A 68 14.30 15.81 13.36
CA LEU A 68 13.28 15.74 14.40
C LEU A 68 13.80 16.48 15.63
N LYS A 69 13.04 17.47 16.11
CA LYS A 69 13.34 18.15 17.37
C LYS A 69 12.55 17.47 18.48
N LEU A 70 13.27 16.87 19.42
CA LEU A 70 12.70 16.31 20.64
C LEU A 70 12.31 17.43 21.61
N SER A 71 11.46 17.09 22.58
CA SER A 71 10.93 18.04 23.59
C SER A 71 12.02 18.61 24.50
N ASP A 72 13.15 17.92 24.60
CA ASP A 72 14.35 18.29 25.35
C ASP A 72 15.28 19.24 24.56
N GLY A 73 14.95 19.54 23.29
CA GLY A 73 15.76 20.37 22.39
C GLY A 73 16.79 19.57 21.57
N THR A 74 16.88 18.26 21.76
CA THR A 74 17.80 17.41 21.01
C THR A 74 17.33 17.25 19.56
N GLU A 75 18.27 17.35 18.61
CA GLU A 75 18.00 17.16 17.18
C GLU A 75 18.39 15.74 16.74
N LEU A 76 17.41 14.97 16.29
CA LEU A 76 17.61 13.65 15.69
C LEU A 76 17.56 13.74 14.18
N TYR A 77 18.51 13.11 13.51
CA TYR A 77 18.57 13.05 12.06
C TYR A 77 18.04 11.71 11.58
N VAL A 78 16.95 11.74 10.82
CA VAL A 78 16.33 10.54 10.24
C VAL A 78 16.37 10.69 8.72
N PRO A 79 16.72 9.62 7.96
CA PRO A 79 16.60 9.66 6.50
C PRO A 79 15.16 9.96 6.09
N ASN A 80 14.99 10.58 4.92
CA ASN A 80 13.66 10.76 4.37
C ASN A 80 13.08 9.41 3.95
N SER A 81 11.92 9.04 4.47
CA SER A 81 11.16 7.90 3.96
C SER A 81 10.24 8.33 2.83
N ILE A 82 10.10 7.47 1.81
CA ILE A 82 9.07 7.57 0.77
C ILE A 82 8.04 6.49 1.04
N ARG A 83 6.77 6.85 0.96
CA ARG A 83 5.69 5.87 0.83
C ARG A 83 5.53 5.45 -0.62
N ASN A 84 5.51 4.16 -0.88
CA ASN A 84 5.40 3.60 -2.23
C ASN A 84 4.02 3.81 -2.85
N GLN A 85 3.03 4.06 -1.99
CA GLN A 85 1.59 4.09 -2.25
C GLN A 85 0.99 5.45 -1.85
N ILE A 86 -0.17 5.79 -2.43
CA ILE A 86 -0.97 6.93 -1.97
C ILE A 86 -1.69 6.61 -0.65
N PRO A 87 -1.98 7.61 0.21
CA PRO A 87 -2.59 7.39 1.52
C PRO A 87 -3.85 6.51 1.52
N SER A 88 -4.74 6.70 0.54
CA SER A 88 -5.97 5.90 0.43
C SER A 88 -5.69 4.42 0.21
N ARG A 89 -4.67 4.10 -0.61
CA ARG A 89 -4.32 2.72 -0.91
C ARG A 89 -3.61 2.05 0.27
N ILE A 90 -2.75 2.77 0.97
CA ILE A 90 -2.11 2.28 2.21
C ILE A 90 -3.16 1.84 3.22
N ILE A 91 -4.21 2.64 3.41
CA ILE A 91 -5.28 2.31 4.35
C ILE A 91 -6.07 1.07 3.91
N GLN A 92 -6.37 0.93 2.61
CA GLN A 92 -7.01 -0.27 2.10
C GLN A 92 -6.15 -1.52 2.28
N GLN A 93 -4.86 -1.43 1.98
CA GLN A 93 -3.91 -2.53 2.20
C GLN A 93 -3.80 -2.89 3.67
N TYR A 94 -3.80 -1.91 4.56
CA TYR A 94 -3.82 -2.14 6.00
C TYR A 94 -5.06 -2.91 6.45
N PHE A 95 -6.24 -2.58 5.91
CA PHE A 95 -7.46 -3.35 6.21
C PHE A 95 -7.37 -4.79 5.71
N CYS A 96 -6.86 -5.03 4.50
CA CYS A 96 -6.64 -6.40 4.01
C CYS A 96 -5.64 -7.15 4.90
N PHE A 97 -4.50 -6.53 5.22
CA PHE A 97 -3.50 -7.09 6.12
C PHE A 97 -4.11 -7.45 7.49
N CYS A 98 -4.89 -6.56 8.11
CA CYS A 98 -5.59 -6.87 9.36
C CYS A 98 -6.55 -8.05 9.24
N ASN A 99 -7.20 -8.25 8.10
CA ASN A 99 -8.09 -9.39 7.86
C ASN A 99 -7.31 -10.71 7.66
N GLU A 100 -6.13 -10.65 7.06
CA GLU A 100 -5.33 -11.82 6.68
C GLU A 100 -4.40 -12.32 7.79
N THR A 101 -3.76 -11.41 8.53
CA THR A 101 -2.60 -11.76 9.39
C THR A 101 -2.95 -11.98 10.86
N ALA A 102 -4.05 -11.42 11.39
CA ALA A 102 -4.25 -11.40 12.84
C ALA A 102 -5.70 -11.56 13.30
N MET A 103 -5.87 -12.52 14.20
CA MET A 103 -6.99 -12.66 15.12
C MET A 103 -7.45 -11.30 15.72
N ASN A 104 -8.72 -10.95 15.55
CA ASN A 104 -9.48 -9.98 16.37
C ASN A 104 -8.79 -8.64 16.75
N PHE A 105 -7.90 -8.09 15.92
CA PHE A 105 -7.35 -6.76 16.17
C PHE A 105 -8.13 -5.70 15.37
N PRO A 106 -9.11 -5.00 15.97
CA PRO A 106 -9.93 -4.04 15.23
C PRO A 106 -9.06 -2.84 14.82
N PRO A 107 -8.93 -2.53 13.52
CA PRO A 107 -8.20 -1.35 13.07
C PRO A 107 -8.93 -0.06 13.48
N LEU A 108 -8.18 1.04 13.57
CA LEU A 108 -8.78 2.38 13.77
C LEU A 108 -9.64 2.77 12.57
N GLU A 109 -10.58 3.68 12.81
CA GLU A 109 -11.37 4.29 11.74
C GLU A 109 -10.46 4.97 10.70
N THR A 110 -10.88 4.91 9.43
CA THR A 110 -10.20 5.50 8.29
C THR A 110 -9.79 6.96 8.51
N THR A 111 -10.62 7.76 9.17
CA THR A 111 -10.34 9.17 9.48
C THR A 111 -9.13 9.34 10.40
N SER A 112 -8.98 8.46 11.38
CA SER A 112 -7.83 8.43 12.30
C SER A 112 -6.57 7.99 11.58
N LEU A 113 -6.66 6.96 10.72
CA LEU A 113 -5.55 6.49 9.91
C LEU A 113 -5.03 7.59 8.96
N TYR A 114 -5.92 8.36 8.32
CA TYR A 114 -5.51 9.52 7.51
C TYR A 114 -4.79 10.59 8.32
N LYS A 115 -5.26 10.90 9.55
CA LYS A 115 -4.56 11.85 10.44
C LYS A 115 -3.16 11.35 10.80
N MET A 116 -3.02 10.05 11.08
CA MET A 116 -1.71 9.45 11.34
C MET A 116 -0.79 9.55 10.13
N LEU A 117 -1.30 9.31 8.91
CA LEU A 117 -0.53 9.47 7.69
C LEU A 117 -0.08 10.92 7.46
N ASP A 118 -0.90 11.92 7.83
CA ASP A 118 -0.56 13.34 7.72
C ASP A 118 0.49 13.78 8.77
N ILE A 119 0.41 13.25 10.00
CA ILE A 119 1.42 13.50 11.05
C ILE A 119 2.75 12.84 10.65
N CYS A 120 2.71 11.58 10.26
CA CYS A 120 3.88 10.83 9.79
C CYS A 120 4.22 11.22 8.34
N LYS A 121 4.59 12.48 8.10
CA LYS A 121 4.90 12.96 6.74
C LYS A 121 6.06 12.19 6.13
N ALA A 122 5.78 11.52 5.02
CA ALA A 122 6.72 10.88 4.13
C ALA A 122 6.82 11.68 2.82
N SER A 123 7.98 11.59 2.16
CA SER A 123 8.19 12.23 0.86
C SER A 123 7.28 11.61 -0.20
N THR A 124 6.74 12.45 -1.09
CA THR A 124 5.91 12.01 -2.21
C THR A 124 6.77 11.48 -3.36
N ARG A 125 6.36 10.35 -3.93
CA ARG A 125 6.96 9.71 -5.12
C ARG A 125 7.00 10.67 -6.32
N ARG A 126 8.19 11.16 -6.70
CA ARG A 126 8.38 11.97 -7.93
C ARG A 126 9.04 11.19 -9.08
N SER A 127 9.96 10.26 -8.81
CA SER A 127 10.49 9.29 -9.80
C SER A 127 11.23 8.14 -9.10
N PHE A 128 11.01 6.90 -9.53
CA PHE A 128 11.75 5.70 -9.07
C PHE A 128 12.81 5.23 -10.08
N ALA A 129 12.94 5.90 -11.23
CA ALA A 129 13.78 5.43 -12.34
C ALA A 129 15.26 5.24 -11.94
N GLY A 130 15.75 5.95 -10.92
CA GLY A 130 17.11 5.80 -10.40
C GLY A 130 17.27 4.85 -9.21
N ILE A 131 16.19 4.22 -8.73
CA ILE A 131 16.19 3.37 -7.51
C ILE A 131 15.83 1.91 -7.84
N ASP A 132 14.88 1.68 -8.75
CA ASP A 132 14.43 0.34 -9.14
C ASP A 132 14.23 0.28 -10.66
N TYR A 133 15.23 -0.28 -11.36
CA TYR A 133 15.20 -0.42 -12.82
C TYR A 133 14.13 -1.41 -13.28
N TYR A 134 13.80 -2.43 -12.48
CA TYR A 134 12.73 -3.38 -12.84
C TYR A 134 11.37 -2.70 -12.93
N ASN A 135 11.08 -1.77 -12.01
CA ASN A 135 9.83 -0.98 -12.05
C ASN A 135 9.77 -0.07 -13.29
N ALA A 136 10.89 0.56 -13.64
CA ALA A 136 10.98 1.41 -14.82
C ALA A 136 10.77 0.60 -16.11
N ASP A 137 11.51 -0.49 -16.27
CA ASP A 137 11.45 -1.36 -17.45
C ASP A 137 10.07 -1.98 -17.62
N ALA A 138 9.46 -2.51 -16.55
CA ALA A 138 8.10 -3.03 -16.62
C ALA A 138 7.06 -1.94 -16.87
N GLY A 139 7.26 -0.75 -16.31
CA GLY A 139 6.42 0.41 -16.54
C GLY A 139 6.38 0.80 -18.01
N GLU A 140 7.55 0.86 -18.64
CA GLU A 140 7.72 1.11 -20.08
C GLU A 140 7.15 -0.05 -20.91
N ALA A 141 7.37 -1.30 -20.52
CA ALA A 141 6.82 -2.48 -21.18
C ALA A 141 5.28 -2.42 -21.23
N PHE A 142 4.60 -2.10 -20.12
CA PHE A 142 3.15 -1.91 -20.12
C PHE A 142 2.71 -0.80 -21.08
N ASP A 143 3.39 0.35 -21.09
CA ASP A 143 3.03 1.47 -21.94
C ASP A 143 3.25 1.16 -23.42
N ASN A 144 4.29 0.39 -23.74
CA ASN A 144 4.57 -0.08 -25.10
C ASN A 144 3.59 -1.17 -25.56
N ILE A 145 3.14 -2.07 -24.67
CA ILE A 145 2.04 -3.02 -24.98
C ILE A 145 0.74 -2.26 -25.25
N ILE A 146 0.40 -1.24 -24.44
CA ILE A 146 -0.80 -0.43 -24.67
C ILE A 146 -0.75 0.24 -26.04
N LYS A 147 0.37 0.88 -26.39
CA LYS A 147 0.57 1.48 -27.73
C LYS A 147 0.48 0.44 -28.84
N MET A 148 1.01 -0.77 -28.61
CA MET A 148 0.91 -1.87 -29.57
C MET A 148 -0.56 -2.21 -29.82
N VAL A 149 -1.37 -2.39 -28.78
CA VAL A 149 -2.81 -2.64 -28.91
C VAL A 149 -3.52 -1.49 -29.63
N GLU A 150 -3.17 -0.24 -29.34
CA GLU A 150 -3.73 0.94 -30.01
C GLU A 150 -3.39 1.00 -31.52
N SER A 151 -2.27 0.40 -31.91
CA SER A 151 -1.80 0.40 -33.31
C SER A 151 -2.39 -0.71 -34.18
N LEU A 152 -3.12 -1.68 -33.61
CA LEU A 152 -3.68 -2.84 -34.33
C LEU A 152 -4.86 -2.51 -35.23
N GLY A 153 -5.41 -1.30 -35.14
CA GLY A 153 -6.44 -0.84 -36.05
C GLY A 153 -7.36 0.21 -35.41
N PRO A 154 -8.57 0.40 -35.98
CA PRO A 154 -9.56 1.30 -35.40
C PRO A 154 -9.93 0.88 -33.97
N MET A 155 -10.05 1.86 -33.09
CA MET A 155 -10.30 1.64 -31.66
C MET A 155 -11.66 0.95 -31.41
N SER A 156 -11.65 -0.37 -31.26
CA SER A 156 -12.84 -1.20 -30.96
C SER A 156 -13.12 -1.29 -29.46
N SER A 157 -14.28 -1.85 -29.08
CA SER A 157 -14.60 -2.16 -27.69
C SER A 157 -13.62 -3.15 -27.06
N GLU A 158 -13.12 -4.11 -27.84
CA GLU A 158 -12.14 -5.10 -27.39
C GLU A 158 -10.79 -4.46 -27.09
N HIS A 159 -10.30 -3.57 -27.97
CA HIS A 159 -9.06 -2.81 -27.73
C HIS A 159 -9.16 -2.01 -26.41
N ARG A 160 -10.27 -1.29 -26.19
CA ARG A 160 -10.48 -0.53 -24.94
C ARG A 160 -10.50 -1.43 -23.71
N ARG A 161 -11.11 -2.61 -23.80
CA ARG A 161 -11.13 -3.61 -22.72
C ARG A 161 -9.72 -4.09 -22.39
N LEU A 162 -8.94 -4.48 -23.39
CA LEU A 162 -7.56 -4.94 -23.21
C LEU A 162 -6.69 -3.85 -22.58
N ILE A 163 -6.82 -2.60 -23.05
CA ILE A 163 -6.10 -1.46 -22.48
C ILE A 163 -6.48 -1.23 -21.01
N GLU A 164 -7.76 -1.32 -20.65
CA GLU A 164 -8.18 -1.16 -19.26
C GLU A 164 -7.69 -2.31 -18.37
N ASN A 165 -7.73 -3.56 -18.86
CA ASN A 165 -7.18 -4.72 -18.16
C ASN A 165 -5.67 -4.57 -17.92
N LEU A 166 -4.92 -4.07 -18.92
CA LEU A 166 -3.49 -3.77 -18.78
C LEU A 166 -3.24 -2.68 -17.73
N LYS A 167 -4.04 -1.61 -17.73
CA LYS A 167 -3.96 -0.55 -16.71
C LYS A 167 -4.28 -1.08 -15.31
N GLN A 168 -5.32 -1.91 -15.17
CA GLN A 168 -5.64 -2.56 -13.91
C GLN A 168 -4.52 -3.46 -13.43
N SER A 169 -3.99 -4.31 -14.32
CA SER A 169 -2.88 -5.22 -14.01
C SER A 169 -1.61 -4.46 -13.61
N LYS A 170 -1.29 -3.36 -14.30
CA LYS A 170 -0.18 -2.46 -13.94
C LYS A 170 -0.38 -1.87 -12.54
N ARG A 171 -1.60 -1.42 -12.20
CA ARG A 171 -1.93 -0.92 -10.86
C ARG A 171 -1.80 -2.01 -9.80
N TYR A 172 -2.33 -3.20 -10.07
CA TYR A 172 -2.26 -4.37 -9.19
C TYR A 172 -0.81 -4.75 -8.86
N LEU A 173 0.03 -4.99 -9.87
CA LEU A 173 1.45 -5.36 -9.65
C LEU A 173 2.22 -4.27 -8.90
N LYS A 174 1.89 -2.99 -9.13
CA LYS A 174 2.52 -1.85 -8.45
C LYS A 174 2.12 -1.73 -6.98
N SER A 175 0.98 -2.30 -6.59
CA SER A 175 0.40 -2.07 -5.28
C SER A 175 0.12 -3.35 -4.51
N ASP A 176 -0.95 -4.03 -4.86
CA ASP A 176 -1.56 -5.06 -4.00
C ASP A 176 -0.84 -6.38 -4.08
N PHE A 177 -0.19 -6.62 -5.21
CA PHE A 177 0.55 -7.85 -5.41
C PHE A 177 1.50 -8.12 -4.23
N LYS A 178 2.26 -7.13 -3.77
CA LYS A 178 3.17 -7.28 -2.61
C LYS A 178 2.47 -7.68 -1.31
N VAL A 179 1.24 -7.23 -1.10
CA VAL A 179 0.48 -7.50 0.13
C VAL A 179 -0.01 -8.94 0.15
N HIS A 180 -0.34 -9.49 -1.02
CA HIS A 180 -0.80 -10.87 -1.13
C HIS A 180 0.36 -11.89 -1.08
N VAL A 181 1.61 -11.45 -1.24
CA VAL A 181 2.78 -12.34 -1.23
C VAL A 181 3.04 -12.86 0.18
N CYS A 182 3.09 -14.18 0.32
CA CYS A 182 3.40 -14.86 1.58
C CYS A 182 4.04 -16.22 1.29
N SER A 183 5.00 -16.68 2.09
CA SER A 183 5.67 -17.98 1.90
C SER A 183 4.76 -19.19 2.07
N SER A 184 3.59 -19.02 2.71
CA SER A 184 2.57 -20.05 2.91
C SER A 184 1.30 -19.82 2.08
N SER A 185 1.35 -18.98 1.04
CA SER A 185 0.19 -18.69 0.22
C SER A 185 -0.23 -19.91 -0.61
N THR A 186 -1.53 -20.22 -0.61
CA THR A 186 -2.12 -21.28 -1.44
C THR A 186 -2.30 -20.87 -2.91
N VAL A 187 -1.95 -19.63 -3.27
CA VAL A 187 -1.90 -19.15 -4.65
C VAL A 187 -0.46 -19.21 -5.16
N ALA A 188 -0.23 -19.97 -6.23
CA ALA A 188 1.11 -20.18 -6.80
C ALA A 188 1.87 -18.87 -7.11
N ASP A 189 1.18 -17.87 -7.62
CA ASP A 189 1.75 -16.56 -7.97
C ASP A 189 2.12 -15.69 -6.77
N HIS A 190 1.58 -16.00 -5.59
CA HIS A 190 1.75 -15.25 -4.34
C HIS A 190 2.70 -15.97 -3.38
N CYS A 191 2.85 -17.28 -3.52
CA CYS A 191 3.79 -18.04 -2.71
C CYS A 191 5.22 -17.66 -3.09
N SER A 192 5.91 -16.90 -2.24
CA SER A 192 7.28 -16.46 -2.53
C SER A 192 8.24 -17.64 -2.74
N THR A 193 8.07 -18.70 -1.95
CA THR A 193 8.89 -19.92 -2.01
C THR A 193 8.68 -20.64 -3.33
N TYR A 194 7.42 -20.83 -3.74
CA TYR A 194 7.09 -21.53 -4.98
C TYR A 194 7.38 -20.69 -6.22
N ALA A 195 6.95 -19.43 -6.25
CA ALA A 195 7.07 -18.54 -7.40
C ALA A 195 8.53 -18.16 -7.73
N LEU A 196 9.44 -18.20 -6.75
CA LEU A 196 10.87 -17.97 -6.94
C LEU A 196 11.68 -19.26 -7.13
N SER A 197 11.06 -20.43 -6.91
CA SER A 197 11.74 -21.72 -7.08
C SER A 197 12.00 -22.01 -8.56
N ASP A 198 13.21 -22.45 -8.88
CA ASP A 198 13.53 -22.99 -10.20
C ASP A 198 13.37 -24.52 -10.20
N ALA A 199 12.50 -25.05 -11.06
CA ALA A 199 12.31 -26.50 -11.20
C ALA A 199 13.46 -27.17 -11.97
N LYS A 200 14.26 -26.41 -12.73
CA LYS A 200 15.35 -26.91 -13.58
C LYS A 200 16.69 -26.91 -12.86
N ASP A 201 16.89 -25.98 -11.93
CA ASP A 201 18.11 -25.90 -11.13
C ASP A 201 17.87 -26.41 -9.71
N LYS A 202 18.47 -27.56 -9.38
CA LYS A 202 18.35 -28.18 -8.05
C LYS A 202 18.85 -27.27 -6.92
N CYS A 203 19.80 -26.37 -7.20
CA CYS A 203 20.34 -25.44 -6.21
C CYS A 203 19.37 -24.30 -5.89
N PHE A 204 18.43 -24.00 -6.80
CA PHE A 204 17.40 -22.96 -6.63
C PHE A 204 16.00 -23.55 -6.53
N HIS A 205 15.88 -24.87 -6.34
CA HIS A 205 14.62 -25.56 -6.15
C HIS A 205 14.20 -25.52 -4.68
N SER A 206 13.05 -24.92 -4.40
CA SER A 206 12.44 -24.89 -3.06
C SER A 206 11.13 -25.66 -3.06
N MET A 207 10.93 -26.50 -2.03
CA MET A 207 9.68 -27.23 -1.86
C MET A 207 8.79 -26.55 -0.84
N CYS A 208 7.49 -26.52 -1.12
CA CYS A 208 6.47 -26.07 -0.19
C CYS A 208 5.84 -27.28 0.52
N ASP A 209 5.38 -27.07 1.74
CA ASP A 209 4.64 -28.03 2.56
C ASP A 209 3.10 -27.93 2.39
N HIS A 210 2.65 -27.07 1.47
CA HIS A 210 1.25 -26.79 1.15
C HIS A 210 0.99 -26.86 -0.36
N ASP A 211 -0.29 -26.96 -0.73
CA ASP A 211 -0.74 -27.03 -2.11
C ASP A 211 -1.07 -25.64 -2.68
N HIS A 212 -0.85 -25.47 -3.99
CA HIS A 212 -1.14 -24.22 -4.71
C HIS A 212 -2.40 -24.33 -5.59
N LYS A 213 -3.55 -24.58 -4.96
CA LYS A 213 -4.83 -24.85 -5.67
C LYS A 213 -5.65 -23.59 -5.95
N ASP A 214 -5.41 -22.53 -5.19
CA ASP A 214 -6.18 -21.31 -5.29
C ASP A 214 -5.67 -20.43 -6.43
N GLN A 215 -6.54 -19.57 -6.94
CA GLN A 215 -6.21 -18.66 -8.02
C GLN A 215 -6.55 -17.23 -7.64
N CYS A 216 -5.67 -16.30 -7.98
CA CYS A 216 -5.91 -14.88 -7.79
C CYS A 216 -6.51 -14.27 -9.06
N GLU A 217 -7.67 -13.62 -8.92
CA GLU A 217 -8.40 -13.01 -10.04
C GLU A 217 -7.54 -12.00 -10.82
N ASP A 218 -6.81 -11.11 -10.14
CA ASP A 218 -5.94 -10.13 -10.79
C ASP A 218 -4.72 -10.77 -11.49
N CYS A 219 -4.15 -11.84 -10.91
CA CYS A 219 -3.07 -12.60 -11.55
C CYS A 219 -3.55 -13.29 -12.83
N ILE A 220 -4.74 -13.90 -12.77
CA ILE A 220 -5.40 -14.52 -13.92
C ILE A 220 -5.74 -13.47 -14.98
N LEU A 221 -6.27 -12.31 -14.57
CA LEU A 221 -6.65 -11.23 -15.48
C LEU A 221 -5.48 -10.81 -16.36
N LEU A 222 -4.30 -10.59 -15.78
CA LEU A 222 -3.09 -10.24 -16.53
C LEU A 222 -2.70 -11.37 -17.49
N LYS A 223 -2.68 -12.62 -17.01
CA LYS A 223 -2.33 -13.80 -17.82
C LYS A 223 -3.26 -13.95 -19.03
N ASN A 224 -4.57 -13.87 -18.81
CA ASN A 224 -5.56 -14.00 -19.87
C ASN A 224 -5.49 -12.83 -20.85
N THR A 225 -5.30 -11.60 -20.35
CA THR A 225 -5.11 -10.42 -21.20
C THR A 225 -3.90 -10.57 -22.12
N PHE A 226 -2.79 -11.13 -21.63
CA PHE A 226 -1.64 -11.42 -22.48
C PHE A 226 -1.92 -12.49 -23.54
N LEU A 227 -2.64 -13.57 -23.19
CA LEU A 227 -3.03 -14.60 -24.17
C LEU A 227 -3.94 -14.03 -25.25
N GLU A 228 -4.93 -13.23 -24.87
CA GLU A 228 -5.83 -12.55 -25.80
C GLU A 228 -5.07 -11.61 -26.74
N ILE A 229 -4.11 -10.82 -26.22
CA ILE A 229 -3.27 -9.96 -27.06
C ILE A 229 -2.45 -10.79 -28.05
N GLU A 230 -1.88 -11.93 -27.64
CA GLU A 230 -1.17 -12.81 -28.60
C GLU A 230 -2.09 -13.30 -29.70
N THR A 231 -3.32 -13.70 -29.38
CA THR A 231 -4.30 -14.11 -30.38
C THR A 231 -4.61 -12.97 -31.34
N VAL A 232 -4.93 -11.78 -30.83
CA VAL A 232 -5.23 -10.61 -31.67
C VAL A 232 -4.04 -10.24 -32.55
N LEU A 233 -2.81 -10.30 -32.04
CA LEU A 233 -1.60 -10.05 -32.82
C LEU A 233 -1.42 -11.04 -33.98
N ASN A 234 -1.71 -12.32 -33.75
CA ASN A 234 -1.64 -13.35 -34.79
C ASN A 234 -2.74 -13.19 -35.85
N ASP A 235 -3.93 -12.77 -35.44
CA ASP A 235 -5.10 -12.69 -36.33
C ASP A 235 -5.10 -11.39 -37.17
N THR A 236 -4.53 -10.31 -36.64
CA THR A 236 -4.58 -8.98 -37.25
C THR A 236 -3.47 -8.76 -38.29
N ILE A 237 -2.28 -9.35 -38.06
CA ILE A 237 -1.11 -9.11 -38.92
C ILE A 237 -1.06 -10.17 -40.01
N SER A 238 -1.35 -9.76 -41.25
CA SER A 238 -1.36 -10.68 -42.41
C SER A 238 0.06 -11.15 -42.80
N ASP A 239 1.08 -10.32 -42.60
CA ASP A 239 2.47 -10.68 -42.94
C ASP A 239 3.10 -11.51 -41.83
N LYS A 240 3.52 -12.74 -42.16
CA LYS A 240 4.09 -13.68 -41.18
C LYS A 240 5.40 -13.16 -40.56
N GLY A 241 6.22 -12.46 -41.34
CA GLY A 241 7.50 -11.93 -40.85
C GLY A 241 7.31 -10.78 -39.86
N GLU A 242 6.36 -9.88 -40.15
CA GLU A 242 5.96 -8.80 -39.27
C GLU A 242 5.26 -9.32 -38.00
N THR A 243 4.44 -10.36 -38.14
CA THR A 243 3.79 -11.05 -37.02
C THR A 243 4.84 -11.62 -36.07
N GLU A 244 5.81 -12.37 -36.59
CA GLU A 244 6.87 -12.98 -35.79
C GLU A 244 7.72 -11.93 -35.04
N ARG A 245 8.07 -10.83 -35.72
CA ARG A 245 8.80 -9.71 -35.10
C ARG A 245 7.99 -9.04 -34.00
N THR A 246 6.69 -8.82 -34.23
CA THR A 246 5.79 -8.16 -33.27
C THR A 246 5.57 -9.03 -32.04
N ILE A 247 5.33 -10.33 -32.23
CA ILE A 247 5.22 -11.31 -31.15
C ILE A 247 6.54 -11.42 -30.37
N SER A 248 7.69 -11.38 -31.04
CA SER A 248 8.99 -11.41 -30.37
C SER A 248 9.18 -10.19 -29.48
N LYS A 249 8.83 -8.99 -29.96
CA LYS A 249 8.82 -7.78 -29.13
C LYS A 249 7.85 -7.90 -27.95
N PHE A 250 6.65 -8.41 -28.18
CA PHE A 250 5.66 -8.63 -27.13
C PHE A 250 6.15 -9.61 -26.05
N LYS A 251 6.84 -10.69 -26.44
CA LYS A 251 7.46 -11.64 -25.51
C LYS A 251 8.52 -10.97 -24.63
N LEU A 252 9.39 -10.14 -25.19
CA LEU A 252 10.37 -9.37 -24.42
C LEU A 252 9.70 -8.45 -23.39
N MET A 253 8.62 -7.76 -23.78
CA MET A 253 7.87 -6.89 -22.86
C MET A 253 7.21 -7.69 -21.72
N LYS A 254 6.66 -8.88 -22.01
CA LYS A 254 6.14 -9.78 -20.97
C LYS A 254 7.23 -10.25 -20.02
N GLU A 255 8.43 -10.52 -20.52
CA GLU A 255 9.57 -10.91 -19.70
C GLU A 255 9.99 -9.79 -18.74
N SER A 256 10.06 -8.54 -19.19
CA SER A 256 10.29 -7.39 -18.31
C SER A 256 9.25 -7.30 -17.18
N ILE A 257 7.98 -7.53 -17.49
CA ILE A 257 6.89 -7.53 -16.49
C ILE A 257 7.02 -8.71 -15.52
N ALA A 258 7.39 -9.89 -16.02
CA ALA A 258 7.63 -11.07 -15.19
C ALA A 258 8.83 -10.87 -14.25
N LEU A 259 9.93 -10.29 -14.76
CA LEU A 259 11.11 -9.94 -13.96
C LEU A 259 10.77 -8.96 -12.85
N TRP A 260 9.92 -7.97 -13.14
CA TRP A 260 9.42 -7.04 -12.12
C TRP A 260 8.56 -7.76 -11.06
N LYS A 261 7.66 -8.64 -11.47
CA LYS A 261 6.87 -9.47 -10.52
C LYS A 261 7.78 -10.32 -9.62
N SER A 262 8.79 -10.99 -10.17
CA SER A 262 9.80 -11.71 -9.39
C SER A 262 10.63 -10.80 -8.50
N HIS A 263 10.93 -9.57 -8.93
CA HIS A 263 11.59 -8.58 -8.08
C HIS A 263 10.72 -8.21 -6.88
N GLN A 264 9.40 -8.01 -7.07
CA GLN A 264 8.47 -7.76 -5.95
C GLN A 264 8.43 -8.95 -4.99
N LEU A 265 8.38 -10.19 -5.49
CA LEU A 265 8.43 -11.41 -4.67
C LEU A 265 9.72 -11.49 -3.85
N ARG A 266 10.88 -11.19 -4.46
CA ARG A 266 12.17 -11.19 -3.76
C ARG A 266 12.23 -10.15 -2.66
N THR A 267 11.70 -8.94 -2.89
CA THR A 267 11.65 -7.91 -1.85
C THR A 267 10.88 -8.42 -0.63
N VAL A 268 9.68 -8.97 -0.82
CA VAL A 268 8.86 -9.47 0.30
C VAL A 268 9.48 -10.69 0.97
N HIS A 269 10.19 -11.55 0.22
CA HIS A 269 10.83 -12.73 0.79
C HIS A 269 12.09 -12.42 1.63
N GLN A 270 12.74 -11.29 1.34
CA GLN A 270 13.96 -10.85 2.03
C GLN A 270 13.67 -9.97 3.26
N ASP A 271 12.43 -9.48 3.38
CA ASP A 271 11.90 -8.73 4.52
C ASP A 271 11.52 -9.67 5.67
#